data_AF-A0A8S3JIX2-F1
#
_entry.id   AF-A0A8S3JIX2-F1
#
_cell.length_a   1.000
_cell.length_b   1.000
_cell.length_c   1.000
_cell.angle_alpha   90.00
_cell.angle_beta   90.00
_cell.angle_gamma   90.00
#
_symmetry.space_group_name_H-M   'P 1'
#
loop_
_entity.id
_entity.type
_entity.pdbx_description
1 polymer ?
#
loop_
_entity_poly.entity_id
_entity_poly.type
_entity_poly.pdbx_seq_one_letter_code
_entity_poly.pdbx_strand_id
1 'polypeptide(L)'
;LEFVTNPTCRVSGSSLDDLIGRCLTKIRYTVANQQHKHKINERRNRIIDSFTRPIANDESEKKLRTIVEDWLSKLMQTIPFSNYGSYAADWRYHLLTTPTIIGSCRSFDDALHATIMLFYDKYIALLFRHLEHNSFIDTYYFLSNENNKTTYDDLYHIWCDSLKSTLDTVDRTMMNRDVIEIPLFFNLRFPCATTEYGIIRQIRDTTMKRSQDDERIQSDEL
;
A
#
# COMPACT_ATOMS: atom_id res chain seq x y z
N LEU A 1 20.67 2.20 -4.86
CA LEU A 1 19.67 2.63 -3.87
C LEU A 1 20.25 3.53 -2.77
N GLU A 2 21.48 3.30 -2.30
CA GLU A 2 22.15 4.12 -1.25
C GLU A 2 22.05 5.64 -1.44
N PHE A 3 22.13 6.14 -2.68
CA PHE A 3 21.99 7.56 -2.99
C PHE A 3 20.56 8.11 -2.74
N VAL A 4 19.53 7.38 -3.19
CA VAL A 4 18.11 7.80 -3.04
C VAL A 4 17.62 7.62 -1.60
N THR A 5 18.21 6.69 -0.86
CA THR A 5 17.95 6.47 0.56
C THR A 5 18.84 7.31 1.48
N ASN A 6 19.78 8.10 0.94
CA ASN A 6 20.65 8.96 1.73
C ASN A 6 19.80 10.08 2.38
N PRO A 7 19.94 10.34 3.69
CA PRO A 7 19.22 11.43 4.36
C PRO A 7 19.38 12.81 3.68
N THR A 8 20.48 13.05 2.95
CA THR A 8 20.70 14.30 2.20
C THR A 8 19.91 14.41 0.89
N CYS A 9 19.40 13.30 0.36
CA CYS A 9 18.58 13.24 -0.86
C CYS A 9 17.10 12.97 -0.55
N ARG A 10 16.66 13.17 0.70
CA ARG A 10 15.25 13.04 1.08
C ARG A 10 14.41 14.07 0.33
N VAL A 11 13.31 13.58 -0.22
CA VAL A 11 12.26 14.42 -0.80
C VAL A 11 11.72 15.36 0.29
N SER A 12 11.54 16.64 -0.05
CA SER A 12 10.95 17.62 0.87
C SER A 12 9.54 17.20 1.29
N GLY A 13 9.09 17.66 2.46
CA GLY A 13 7.77 17.29 3.00
C GLY A 13 6.61 17.60 2.04
N SER A 14 6.63 18.75 1.37
CA SER A 14 5.60 19.14 0.41
C SER A 14 5.58 18.26 -0.83
N SER A 15 6.75 17.93 -1.39
CA SER A 15 6.84 17.01 -2.54
C SER A 15 6.42 15.59 -2.17
N LEU A 16 6.66 15.17 -0.92
CA LEU A 16 6.18 13.88 -0.42
C LEU A 16 4.66 13.84 -0.30
N ASP A 17 4.04 14.94 0.17
CA ASP A 17 2.58 15.06 0.28
C ASP A 17 1.92 14.97 -1.11
N ASP A 18 2.48 15.65 -2.11
CA ASP A 18 2.01 15.58 -3.50
C ASP A 18 2.14 14.16 -4.07
N LEU A 19 3.26 13.48 -3.80
CA LEU A 19 3.48 12.09 -4.19
C LEU A 19 2.46 11.16 -3.54
N ILE A 20 2.21 11.32 -2.24
CA ILE A 20 1.21 10.52 -1.52
C ILE A 20 -0.16 10.70 -2.15
N GLY A 21 -0.59 11.94 -2.37
CA GLY A 21 -1.85 12.25 -3.03
C GLY A 21 -1.95 11.58 -4.40
N ARG A 22 -0.93 11.74 -5.24
CA ARG A 22 -0.87 11.13 -6.58
C ARG A 22 -0.93 9.60 -6.52
N CYS A 23 -0.15 8.96 -5.66
CA CYS A 23 -0.15 7.50 -5.51
C CYS A 23 -1.50 6.96 -5.04
N LEU A 24 -2.18 7.64 -4.11
CA LEU A 24 -3.52 7.25 -3.66
C LEU A 24 -4.57 7.35 -4.78
N THR A 25 -4.42 8.27 -5.74
CA THR A 25 -5.33 8.32 -6.91
C THR A 25 -5.23 7.10 -7.82
N LYS A 26 -4.09 6.38 -7.83
CA LYS A 26 -3.92 5.14 -8.60
C LYS A 26 -4.76 3.99 -8.04
N ILE A 27 -5.18 4.07 -6.77
CA ILE A 27 -5.95 3.02 -6.10
C ILE A 27 -7.43 3.17 -6.44
N ARG A 28 -7.99 2.16 -7.09
CA ARG A 28 -9.41 2.05 -7.44
C ARG A 28 -10.06 0.98 -6.58
N TYR A 29 -10.98 1.40 -5.72
CA TYR A 29 -11.73 0.46 -4.89
C TYR A 29 -12.84 -0.21 -5.69
N THR A 30 -12.87 -1.53 -5.67
CA THR A 30 -13.97 -2.33 -6.20
C THR A 30 -14.88 -2.73 -5.03
N VAL A 31 -16.19 -2.50 -5.18
CA VAL A 31 -17.20 -2.82 -4.17
C VAL A 31 -18.31 -3.65 -4.80
N ALA A 32 -18.84 -4.62 -4.05
CA ALA A 32 -19.93 -5.47 -4.52
C ALA A 32 -21.25 -4.70 -4.71
N ASN A 33 -21.44 -3.58 -4.00
CA ASN A 33 -22.64 -2.75 -4.07
C ASN A 33 -22.26 -1.29 -4.41
N GLN A 34 -22.84 -0.75 -5.49
CA GLN A 34 -22.55 0.60 -6.01
C GLN A 34 -22.99 1.74 -5.08
N GLN A 35 -23.81 1.45 -4.06
CA GLN A 35 -24.30 2.45 -3.10
C GLN A 35 -23.22 2.99 -2.12
N HIS A 36 -21.97 2.53 -2.21
CA HIS A 36 -20.89 2.93 -1.30
C HIS A 36 -20.00 4.08 -1.79
N LYS A 37 -20.32 4.73 -2.92
CA LYS A 37 -19.47 5.78 -3.51
C LYS A 37 -19.13 6.92 -2.54
N HIS A 38 -20.11 7.38 -1.74
CA HIS A 38 -19.88 8.41 -0.72
C HIS A 38 -18.87 7.95 0.34
N LYS A 39 -19.08 6.77 0.90
CA LYS A 39 -18.20 6.18 1.93
C LYS A 39 -16.77 5.98 1.43
N ILE A 40 -16.61 5.61 0.16
CA ILE A 40 -15.30 5.47 -0.48
C ILE A 40 -14.58 6.83 -0.54
N ASN A 41 -15.29 7.89 -0.93
CA ASN A 41 -14.72 9.24 -1.00
C ASN A 41 -14.36 9.78 0.39
N GLU A 42 -15.22 9.59 1.39
CA GLU A 42 -14.93 9.96 2.78
C GLU A 42 -13.69 9.25 3.32
N ARG A 43 -13.58 7.94 3.04
CA ARG A 43 -12.41 7.15 3.42
C ARG A 43 -11.15 7.68 2.75
N ARG A 44 -11.18 7.94 1.44
CA ARG A 44 -10.03 8.52 0.72
C ARG A 44 -9.59 9.85 1.33
N ASN A 45 -10.54 10.75 1.60
CA ASN A 45 -10.23 12.04 2.20
C ASN A 45 -9.60 11.88 3.58
N ARG A 46 -10.10 10.96 4.41
CA ARG A 46 -9.50 10.64 5.71
C ARG A 46 -8.06 10.14 5.59
N ILE A 47 -7.79 9.27 4.62
CA ILE A 47 -6.45 8.74 4.36
C ILE A 47 -5.53 9.88 3.94
N ILE A 48 -5.92 10.68 2.95
CA ILE A 48 -5.15 11.84 2.50
C ILE A 48 -4.85 12.75 3.70
N ASP A 49 -5.87 13.13 4.48
CA ASP A 49 -5.73 13.98 5.65
C ASP A 49 -4.75 13.41 6.69
N SER A 50 -4.75 12.10 6.92
CA SER A 50 -3.82 11.46 7.88
C SER A 50 -2.35 11.53 7.47
N PHE A 51 -2.09 11.70 6.16
CA PHE A 51 -0.75 11.77 5.61
C PHE A 51 -0.30 13.21 5.33
N THR A 52 -1.20 14.12 4.98
CA THR A 52 -0.85 15.49 4.56
C THR A 52 -1.02 16.54 5.66
N ARG A 53 -1.79 16.26 6.72
CA ARG A 53 -1.93 17.25 7.81
C ARG A 53 -0.62 17.46 8.57
N PRO A 54 -0.29 18.69 8.95
CA PRO A 54 0.89 18.99 9.76
C PRO A 54 0.86 18.17 11.05
N ILE A 55 1.99 17.56 11.39
CA ILE A 55 2.18 16.87 12.67
C ILE A 55 2.09 17.95 13.77
N ALA A 56 0.92 18.11 14.40
CA ALA A 56 0.84 18.84 15.65
C ALA A 56 1.80 18.21 16.68
N ASN A 57 2.50 19.03 17.46
CA ASN A 57 3.60 18.71 18.39
C ASN A 57 3.25 17.76 19.56
N ASP A 58 2.22 16.92 19.42
CA ASP A 58 1.94 15.89 20.41
C ASP A 58 2.93 14.73 20.22
N GLU A 59 4.00 14.74 21.03
CA GLU A 59 5.13 13.80 20.98
C GLU A 59 4.75 12.35 21.37
N SER A 60 3.51 12.10 21.80
CA SER A 60 3.11 10.83 22.40
C SER A 60 2.42 9.84 21.44
N GLU A 61 2.02 10.26 20.24
CA GLU A 61 1.28 9.41 19.30
C GLU A 61 2.09 9.13 18.03
N LYS A 62 2.50 7.86 17.81
CA LYS A 62 3.10 7.45 16.53
C LYS A 62 2.05 7.56 15.43
N LYS A 63 2.03 8.69 14.75
CA LYS A 63 1.12 8.93 13.61
C LYS A 63 1.42 7.97 12.47
N LEU A 64 0.36 7.54 11.77
CA LEU A 64 0.43 6.64 10.61
C LEU A 64 1.48 7.10 9.58
N ARG A 65 1.60 8.41 9.35
CA ARG A 65 2.62 9.00 8.46
C ARG A 65 4.04 8.58 8.83
N THR A 66 4.45 8.74 10.09
CA THR A 66 5.80 8.41 10.55
C THR A 66 6.09 6.91 10.42
N ILE A 67 5.09 6.07 10.70
CA ILE A 67 5.20 4.61 10.52
C ILE A 67 5.42 4.30 9.04
N VAL A 68 4.63 4.89 8.15
CA VAL A 68 4.74 4.69 6.69
C VAL A 68 6.07 5.19 6.14
N GLU A 69 6.60 6.32 6.61
CA GLU A 69 7.91 6.83 6.20
C GLU A 69 9.07 5.91 6.62
N ASP A 70 9.01 5.33 7.82
CA ASP A 70 9.98 4.32 8.29
C ASP A 70 9.92 3.05 7.43
N TRP A 71 8.70 2.58 7.15
CA TRP A 71 8.51 1.41 6.28
C TRP A 71 8.89 1.66 4.84
N LEU A 72 8.62 2.84 4.29
CA LEU A 72 9.05 3.23 2.95
C LEU A 72 10.57 3.15 2.83
N SER A 73 11.28 3.70 3.83
CA SER A 73 12.75 3.65 3.89
C SER A 73 13.25 2.20 3.92
N LYS A 74 12.64 1.33 4.73
CA LYS A 74 12.96 -0.10 4.77
C LYS A 74 12.69 -0.79 3.44
N LEU A 75 11.55 -0.52 2.83
CA LEU A 75 11.12 -1.11 1.56
C LEU A 75 12.10 -0.77 0.42
N MET A 76 12.56 0.48 0.38
CA MET A 76 13.58 0.93 -0.57
C MET A 76 14.95 0.26 -0.37
N GLN A 77 15.27 -0.18 0.84
CA GLN A 77 16.53 -0.88 1.14
C GLN A 77 16.43 -2.38 0.85
N THR A 78 15.27 -2.99 1.10
CA THR A 78 15.09 -4.45 1.01
C THR A 78 14.63 -4.92 -0.36
N ILE A 79 13.85 -4.12 -1.07
CA ILE A 79 13.24 -4.52 -2.34
C ILE A 79 13.91 -3.79 -3.50
N PRO A 80 14.50 -4.53 -4.47
CA PRO A 80 15.09 -3.93 -5.64
C PRO A 80 14.00 -3.24 -6.50
N PHE A 81 14.37 -2.11 -7.10
CA PHE A 81 13.46 -1.24 -7.85
C PHE A 81 12.84 -1.88 -9.11
N SER A 82 13.37 -3.02 -9.55
CA SER A 82 12.82 -3.74 -10.68
C SER A 82 13.11 -5.24 -10.62
N ASN A 83 12.27 -6.01 -11.32
CA ASN A 83 12.41 -7.45 -11.49
C ASN A 83 13.47 -7.84 -12.54
N TYR A 84 14.01 -6.87 -13.29
CA TYR A 84 14.97 -7.08 -14.38
C TYR A 84 16.42 -6.83 -13.91
N GLY A 85 17.05 -7.87 -13.35
CA GLY A 85 18.50 -7.89 -13.08
C GLY A 85 19.02 -6.81 -12.11
N SER A 86 20.33 -6.84 -11.86
CA SER A 86 20.98 -5.92 -10.92
C SER A 86 21.00 -4.45 -11.39
N TYR A 87 21.03 -4.21 -12.70
CA TYR A 87 21.15 -2.88 -13.29
C TYR A 87 19.91 -2.01 -13.11
N ALA A 88 18.73 -2.61 -13.00
CA ALA A 88 17.50 -1.86 -12.89
C ALA A 88 17.25 -1.29 -11.48
N ALA A 89 18.11 -1.58 -10.50
CA ALA A 89 18.16 -0.90 -9.21
C ALA A 89 19.15 0.29 -9.19
N ASP A 90 19.89 0.53 -10.29
CA ASP A 90 20.81 1.66 -10.42
C ASP A 90 20.05 2.90 -10.89
N TRP A 91 20.02 3.94 -10.04
CA TRP A 91 19.38 5.20 -10.36
C TRP A 91 20.03 5.89 -11.57
N ARG A 92 21.34 5.68 -11.80
CA ARG A 92 22.07 6.23 -12.94
C ARG A 92 21.56 5.65 -14.25
N TYR A 93 21.22 4.36 -14.23
CA TYR A 93 20.60 3.72 -15.38
C TYR A 93 19.27 4.40 -15.71
N HIS A 94 18.38 4.60 -14.72
CA HIS A 94 17.09 5.26 -14.95
C HIS A 94 17.24 6.72 -15.39
N LEU A 95 18.18 7.47 -14.81
CA LEU A 95 18.51 8.84 -15.22
C LEU A 95 18.89 8.93 -16.71
N LEU A 96 19.70 7.98 -17.17
CA LEU A 96 20.29 8.00 -18.52
C LEU A 96 19.49 7.25 -19.57
N THR A 97 18.47 6.47 -19.19
CA THR A 97 17.71 5.63 -20.12
C THR A 97 16.21 5.91 -20.14
N THR A 98 15.66 6.64 -19.16
CA THR A 98 14.23 6.96 -19.13
C THR A 98 13.91 8.09 -20.12
N PRO A 99 13.18 7.82 -21.23
CA PRO A 99 12.99 8.83 -22.28
C PRO A 99 12.24 10.07 -21.81
N THR A 100 11.31 9.92 -20.87
CA THR A 100 10.58 11.05 -20.29
C THR A 100 11.49 11.96 -19.47
N ILE A 101 12.41 11.41 -18.68
CA ILE A 101 13.38 12.19 -17.90
C ILE A 101 14.32 12.93 -18.85
N ILE A 102 14.90 12.22 -19.83
CA ILE A 102 15.84 12.79 -20.80
C ILE A 102 15.17 13.86 -21.67
N GLY A 103 13.92 13.65 -22.08
CA GLY A 103 13.21 14.54 -23.00
C GLY A 103 12.50 15.73 -22.36
N SER A 104 12.32 15.76 -21.04
CA SER A 104 11.57 16.82 -20.35
C SER A 104 12.39 17.66 -19.36
N CYS A 105 13.52 17.15 -18.86
CA CYS A 105 14.36 17.87 -17.92
C CYS A 105 15.30 18.87 -18.63
N ARG A 106 15.47 20.05 -18.05
CA ARG A 106 16.27 21.15 -18.64
C ARG A 106 17.71 21.18 -18.13
N SER A 107 17.99 20.47 -17.03
CA SER A 107 19.30 20.38 -16.41
C SER A 107 19.54 18.98 -15.85
N PHE A 108 20.79 18.68 -15.50
CA PHE A 108 21.14 17.45 -14.80
C PHE A 108 20.46 17.37 -13.43
N ASP A 109 20.39 18.49 -12.70
CA ASP A 109 19.74 18.55 -11.39
C ASP A 109 18.24 18.26 -11.49
N ASP A 110 17.57 18.81 -12.51
CA ASP A 110 16.16 18.51 -12.79
C ASP A 110 15.97 17.02 -13.10
N ALA A 111 16.86 16.44 -13.92
CA ALA A 111 16.82 15.03 -14.29
C ALA A 111 17.06 14.11 -13.08
N LEU A 112 18.01 14.49 -12.21
CA LEU A 112 18.31 13.79 -10.97
C LEU A 112 17.11 13.83 -10.02
N HIS A 113 16.51 15.00 -9.85
CA HIS A 113 15.32 15.17 -9.03
C HIS A 113 14.14 14.36 -9.57
N ALA A 114 13.87 14.42 -10.88
CA ALA A 114 12.83 13.63 -11.52
C ALA A 114 13.06 12.12 -11.36
N THR A 115 14.32 11.67 -11.44
CA THR A 115 14.70 10.28 -11.17
C THR A 115 14.39 9.91 -9.72
N ILE A 116 14.78 10.73 -8.73
CA ILE A 116 14.44 10.48 -7.32
C ILE A 116 12.92 10.38 -7.13
N MET A 117 12.15 11.31 -7.70
CA MET A 117 10.68 11.30 -7.61
C MET A 117 10.06 10.06 -8.24
N LEU A 118 10.63 9.54 -9.33
CA LEU A 118 10.21 8.28 -9.94
C LEU A 118 10.39 7.11 -8.97
N PHE A 119 11.50 7.07 -8.23
CA PHE A 119 11.73 6.02 -7.24
C PHE A 119 10.67 6.07 -6.13
N TYR A 120 10.50 7.24 -5.51
CA TYR A 120 9.49 7.41 -4.46
C TYR A 120 8.07 7.10 -4.94
N ASP A 121 7.69 7.55 -6.14
CA ASP A 121 6.36 7.28 -6.71
C ASP A 121 6.04 5.77 -6.78
N LYS A 122 6.98 4.95 -7.24
CA LYS A 122 6.78 3.50 -7.34
C LYS A 122 6.76 2.82 -5.98
N TYR A 123 7.67 3.19 -5.08
CA TYR A 123 7.74 2.59 -3.75
C TYR A 123 6.54 2.98 -2.87
N ILE A 124 6.09 4.24 -2.93
CA ILE A 124 4.88 4.70 -2.24
C ILE A 124 3.64 3.99 -2.79
N ALA A 125 3.51 3.88 -4.12
CA ALA A 125 2.39 3.15 -4.71
C ALA A 125 2.36 1.68 -4.29
N LEU A 126 3.52 1.02 -4.26
CA LEU A 126 3.65 -0.36 -3.79
C LEU A 126 3.25 -0.50 -2.31
N LEU A 127 3.76 0.41 -1.46
CA LEU A 127 3.47 0.40 -0.03
C LEU A 127 1.99 0.65 0.23
N PHE A 128 1.37 1.66 -0.40
CA PHE A 128 -0.05 1.91 -0.19
C PHE A 128 -0.92 0.78 -0.69
N ARG A 129 -0.61 0.16 -1.83
CA ARG A 129 -1.29 -1.07 -2.24
C ARG A 129 -1.20 -2.12 -1.15
N HIS A 130 0.01 -2.38 -0.63
CA HIS A 130 0.23 -3.39 0.40
C HIS A 130 -0.61 -3.14 1.66
N LEU A 131 -0.58 -1.89 2.13
CA LEU A 131 -1.31 -1.46 3.32
C LEU A 131 -2.82 -1.54 3.13
N GLU A 132 -3.32 -1.14 1.96
CA GLU A 132 -4.74 -1.19 1.61
C GLU A 132 -5.23 -2.62 1.43
N HIS A 133 -4.50 -3.44 0.68
CA HIS A 133 -4.87 -4.82 0.38
C HIS A 133 -5.01 -5.66 1.66
N ASN A 134 -4.13 -5.43 2.64
CA ASN A 134 -4.12 -6.14 3.91
C ASN A 134 -4.88 -5.39 5.02
N SER A 135 -5.68 -4.36 4.70
CA SER A 135 -6.47 -3.59 5.68
C SER A 135 -5.67 -2.94 6.82
N PHE A 136 -4.37 -2.67 6.64
CA PHE A 136 -3.53 -2.09 7.69
C PHE A 136 -3.94 -0.66 8.07
N ILE A 137 -4.39 0.14 7.09
CA ILE A 137 -4.82 1.53 7.32
C ILE A 137 -6.10 1.57 8.16
N ASP A 138 -7.13 0.82 7.79
CA ASP A 138 -8.40 0.79 8.53
C ASP A 138 -8.21 0.19 9.92
N THR A 139 -7.38 -0.86 10.03
CA THR A 139 -7.02 -1.45 11.32
C THR A 139 -6.30 -0.43 12.20
N TYR A 140 -5.35 0.34 11.66
CA TYR A 140 -4.67 1.38 12.44
C TYR A 140 -5.65 2.41 12.99
N TYR A 141 -6.61 2.89 12.19
CA TYR A 141 -7.65 3.80 12.69
C TYR A 141 -8.53 3.16 13.77
N PHE A 142 -8.80 1.86 13.67
CA PHE A 142 -9.52 1.15 14.72
C PHE A 142 -8.69 1.13 16.03
N LEU A 143 -7.39 0.83 15.94
CA LEU A 143 -6.47 0.82 17.09
C LEU A 143 -6.34 2.19 17.74
N SER A 144 -6.17 3.26 16.95
CA SER A 144 -6.05 4.63 17.49
C SER A 144 -7.30 5.11 18.24
N ASN A 145 -8.44 4.45 18.07
CA ASN A 145 -9.67 4.74 18.81
C ASN A 145 -9.88 3.84 20.04
N GLU A 146 -8.94 2.93 20.34
CA GLU A 146 -9.03 2.04 21.50
C GLU A 146 -8.66 2.79 22.78
N ASN A 147 -9.59 2.82 23.74
CA ASN A 147 -9.41 3.54 25.00
C ASN A 147 -8.61 2.73 26.03
N ASN A 148 -8.59 1.40 25.88
CA ASN A 148 -7.87 0.52 26.79
C ASN A 148 -6.41 0.38 26.35
N LYS A 149 -5.49 0.94 27.13
CA LYS A 149 -4.05 0.93 26.84
C LYS A 149 -3.47 -0.49 26.69
N THR A 150 -3.85 -1.44 27.54
CA THR A 150 -3.33 -2.82 27.45
C THR A 150 -3.78 -3.48 26.15
N THR A 151 -5.06 -3.34 25.81
CA THR A 151 -5.62 -3.87 24.56
C THR A 151 -5.01 -3.18 23.33
N TYR A 152 -4.78 -1.87 23.41
CA TYR A 152 -4.06 -1.12 22.38
C TYR A 152 -2.66 -1.67 22.17
N ASP A 153 -1.86 -1.84 23.23
CA ASP A 153 -0.48 -2.30 23.15
C ASP A 153 -0.41 -3.72 22.53
N ASP A 154 -1.27 -4.64 22.99
CA ASP A 154 -1.33 -6.02 22.46
C ASP A 154 -1.71 -6.04 20.97
N LEU A 155 -2.75 -5.30 20.59
CA LEU A 155 -3.20 -5.25 19.20
C LEU A 155 -2.21 -4.51 18.29
N TYR A 156 -1.54 -3.47 18.80
CA TYR A 156 -0.49 -2.75 18.09
C TYR A 156 0.73 -3.64 17.82
N HIS A 157 1.10 -4.51 18.77
CA HIS A 157 2.12 -5.53 18.56
C HIS A 157 1.75 -6.49 17.43
N ILE A 158 0.52 -7.03 17.45
CA ILE A 158 0.00 -7.91 16.39
C ILE A 158 0.02 -7.20 15.03
N TRP A 159 -0.40 -5.93 15.00
CA TRP A 159 -0.39 -5.12 13.78
C TRP A 159 1.02 -4.95 13.22
N CYS A 160 2.00 -4.63 14.08
CA CYS A 160 3.39 -4.47 13.67
C CYS A 160 4.01 -5.76 13.14
N ASP A 161 3.77 -6.88 13.83
CA ASP A 161 4.30 -8.19 13.44
C ASP A 161 3.70 -8.66 12.11
N SER A 162 2.39 -8.47 11.94
CA SER A 162 1.68 -8.76 10.68
C SER A 162 2.21 -7.91 9.53
N LEU A 163 2.43 -6.61 9.76
CA LEU A 163 2.97 -5.71 8.74
C LEU A 163 4.38 -6.13 8.33
N LYS A 164 5.23 -6.44 9.30
CA LYS A 164 6.60 -6.92 9.04
C LYS A 164 6.59 -8.21 8.22
N SER A 165 5.82 -9.20 8.65
CA SER A 165 5.78 -10.51 7.98
C SER A 165 5.24 -10.44 6.55
N THR A 166 4.25 -9.58 6.30
CA THR A 166 3.63 -9.46 4.97
C THR A 166 4.44 -8.60 4.01
N LEU A 167 5.27 -7.68 4.51
CA LEU A 167 6.13 -6.87 3.64
C LEU A 167 7.21 -7.69 2.94
N ASP A 168 7.69 -8.77 3.56
CA ASP A 168 8.64 -9.69 2.95
C ASP A 168 8.05 -10.40 1.70
N THR A 169 6.73 -10.49 1.61
CA THR A 169 6.00 -11.14 0.51
C THR A 169 5.31 -10.16 -0.44
N VAL A 170 5.68 -8.87 -0.39
CA VAL A 170 5.01 -7.85 -1.21
C VAL A 170 5.16 -8.12 -2.71
N ASP A 171 4.05 -7.97 -3.43
CA ASP A 171 3.97 -8.21 -4.87
C ASP A 171 4.61 -7.09 -5.68
N ARG A 172 5.88 -7.30 -6.05
CA ARG A 172 6.73 -6.32 -6.76
C ARG A 172 6.25 -6.01 -8.18
N THR A 173 5.44 -6.88 -8.79
CA THR A 173 4.95 -6.67 -10.17
C THR A 173 4.05 -5.43 -10.29
N MET A 174 3.71 -4.84 -9.15
CA MET A 174 2.76 -3.75 -9.00
C MET A 174 3.38 -2.37 -9.03
N MET A 175 4.72 -2.29 -8.92
CA MET A 175 5.46 -1.02 -9.02
C MET A 175 5.26 -0.28 -10.35
N ASN A 176 4.90 -1.00 -11.42
CA ASN A 176 4.76 -0.43 -12.77
C ASN A 176 3.29 -0.31 -13.22
N ARG A 177 2.31 -0.46 -12.32
CA ARG A 177 0.90 -0.33 -12.69
C ARG A 177 0.41 1.10 -12.55
N ASP A 178 -0.27 1.59 -13.59
CA ASP A 178 -0.94 2.89 -13.58
C ASP A 178 -2.21 2.89 -12.74
N VAL A 179 -2.86 1.73 -12.65
CA VAL A 179 -4.12 1.52 -11.92
C VAL A 179 -4.00 0.28 -11.04
N ILE A 180 -4.40 0.43 -9.79
CA ILE A 180 -4.37 -0.61 -8.77
C ILE A 180 -5.78 -0.86 -8.29
N GLU A 181 -6.36 -1.99 -8.65
CA GLU A 181 -7.69 -2.38 -8.19
C GLU A 181 -7.61 -3.11 -6.85
N ILE A 182 -8.38 -2.66 -5.87
CA ILE A 182 -8.42 -3.24 -4.52
C ILE A 182 -9.87 -3.51 -4.13
N PRO A 183 -10.24 -4.76 -3.80
CA PRO A 183 -11.55 -5.04 -3.26
C PRO A 183 -11.67 -4.42 -1.87
N LEU A 184 -12.66 -3.55 -1.69
CA LEU A 184 -12.88 -2.86 -0.42
C LEU A 184 -13.98 -3.56 0.38
N PHE A 185 -13.62 -3.96 1.60
CA PHE A 185 -14.53 -4.54 2.58
C PHE A 185 -14.61 -3.61 3.78
N PHE A 186 -15.80 -3.11 4.07
CA PHE A 186 -16.01 -2.21 5.21
C PHE A 186 -16.02 -2.98 6.53
N ASN A 187 -15.61 -2.30 7.61
CA ASN A 187 -15.66 -2.79 8.99
C ASN A 187 -14.73 -3.96 9.31
N LEU A 188 -13.69 -4.19 8.50
CA LEU A 188 -12.57 -5.05 8.90
C LEU A 188 -11.75 -4.33 9.98
N ARG A 189 -11.52 -5.01 11.10
CA ARG A 189 -10.85 -4.43 12.30
C ARG A 189 -9.50 -5.07 12.61
N PHE A 190 -9.07 -6.02 11.80
CA PHE A 190 -7.86 -6.81 12.01
C PHE A 190 -6.97 -6.74 10.76
N PRO A 191 -5.64 -6.76 10.93
CA PRO A 191 -4.74 -6.81 9.80
C PRO A 191 -4.96 -8.10 9.04
N CYS A 192 -4.76 -8.09 7.72
CA CYS A 192 -4.90 -9.24 6.83
C CYS A 192 -6.32 -9.86 6.75
N ALA A 193 -7.32 -9.28 7.42
CA ALA A 193 -8.68 -9.80 7.44
C ALA A 193 -9.33 -9.87 6.04
N THR A 194 -8.87 -9.04 5.09
CA THR A 194 -9.27 -9.11 3.68
C THR A 194 -8.87 -10.43 3.03
N THR A 195 -7.64 -10.87 3.30
CA THR A 195 -7.08 -12.12 2.79
C THR A 195 -7.81 -13.31 3.40
N GLU A 196 -8.01 -13.30 4.71
CA GLU A 196 -8.77 -14.34 5.42
C GLU A 196 -10.21 -14.43 4.93
N TYR A 197 -10.89 -13.30 4.77
CA TYR A 197 -12.24 -13.24 4.20
C TYR A 197 -12.28 -13.84 2.79
N GLY A 198 -11.27 -13.54 1.96
CA GLY A 198 -11.11 -14.13 0.63
C GLY A 198 -11.00 -15.65 0.66
N ILE A 199 -10.17 -16.19 1.57
CA ILE A 199 -10.00 -17.64 1.76
C ILE A 199 -11.31 -18.28 2.21
N ILE A 200 -11.98 -17.72 3.22
CA ILE A 200 -13.26 -18.24 3.74
C ILE A 200 -14.33 -18.27 2.63
N ARG A 201 -14.37 -17.22 1.80
CA ARG A 201 -15.30 -17.15 0.66
C ARG A 201 -14.99 -18.24 -0.37
N GLN A 202 -13.72 -18.44 -0.72
CA GLN A 202 -13.31 -19.49 -1.65
C GLN A 202 -13.67 -20.88 -1.14
N ILE A 203 -13.48 -21.14 0.16
CA ILE A 203 -13.89 -22.41 0.79
C ILE A 203 -15.40 -22.59 0.62
N ARG A 204 -16.21 -21.58 0.97
CA ARG A 204 -17.67 -21.63 0.84
C ARG A 204 -18.12 -21.91 -0.60
N ASP A 205 -17.56 -21.18 -1.57
CA ASP A 205 -17.92 -21.33 -2.98
C ASP A 205 -17.54 -22.74 -3.50
N THR A 206 -16.42 -23.28 -3.03
CA THR A 206 -15.98 -24.64 -3.39
C THR A 206 -16.88 -25.71 -2.77
N THR A 207 -17.27 -25.55 -1.51
CA THR A 207 -18.21 -26.47 -0.83
C THR A 207 -19.58 -26.45 -1.52
N MET A 208 -20.11 -25.28 -1.85
CA MET A 208 -21.39 -25.16 -2.55
C MET A 208 -21.38 -25.84 -3.92
N LYS A 209 -20.30 -25.66 -4.70
CA LYS A 209 -20.14 -26.35 -5.99
C LYS A 209 -20.13 -27.86 -5.83
N ARG A 210 -19.37 -28.39 -4.85
CA ARG A 210 -19.33 -29.83 -4.57
C ARG A 210 -20.71 -30.38 -4.22
N SER A 211 -21.46 -29.69 -3.36
CA SER A 211 -22.82 -30.12 -3.01
C SER A 211 -23.77 -30.14 -4.21
N GLN A 212 -23.67 -29.15 -5.11
CA GLN A 212 -24.47 -29.12 -6.34
C GLN A 212 -24.07 -30.19 -7.36
N ASP A 213 -22.78 -30.51 -7.45
CA ASP A 213 -22.28 -31.58 -8.32
C ASP A 213 -22.70 -32.96 -7.79
N ASP A 214 -22.65 -33.17 -6.47
CA ASP A 214 -23.11 -34.41 -5.83
C ASP A 214 -24.62 -34.62 -6.00
N GLU A 215 -25.43 -33.56 -5.88
CA GLU A 215 -26.88 -33.58 -6.16
C GLU A 215 -27.19 -33.90 -7.63
N ARG A 216 -26.38 -33.41 -8.58
CA ARG A 216 -26.53 -33.70 -10.02
C ARG A 216 -26.19 -35.14 -10.36
N ILE A 217 -25.13 -35.71 -9.77
CA ILE A 217 -24.76 -37.11 -9.99
C ILE A 217 -25.85 -38.05 -9.47
N GLN A 218 -26.45 -37.75 -8.31
CA GLN A 218 -27.57 -38.54 -7.79
C GLN A 218 -28.84 -38.44 -8.64
N SER A 219 -29.09 -37.30 -9.31
CA SER A 219 -30.23 -37.16 -10.23
C SER A 219 -30.04 -37.84 -11.58
N ASP A 220 -28.79 -38.04 -12.03
CA ASP A 220 -28.48 -38.72 -13.29
C ASP A 220 -28.44 -40.25 -13.15
N GLU A 221 -28.39 -40.77 -11.91
CA GLU A 221 -28.42 -42.21 -11.58
C GLU A 221 -29.83 -42.77 -11.28
N LEU A 222 -30.88 -41.93 -11.33
CA LEU A 222 -32.30 -42.28 -11.10
C LEU A 222 -33.10 -42.29 -12.42
#